data_AF-A0A7C4CQY2-F1
#
_entry.id   AF-A0A7C4CQY2-F1
#
_cell.length_a   1.000
_cell.length_b   1.000
_cell.length_c   1.000
_cell.angle_alpha   90.00
_cell.angle_beta   90.00
_cell.angle_gamma   90.00
#
_symmetry.space_group_name_H-M   'P 1'
#
loop_
_entity.id
_entity.type
_entity.pdbx_description
1 polymer ?
#
loop_
_entity_poly.entity_id
_entity_poly.type
_entity_poly.pdbx_seq_one_letter_code
_entity_poly.pdbx_strand_id
1 'polypeptide(L)'
;MVSIEKLSIDSHHELEQMIVNEIGLVEKGLTVICSNVPVNEKTTLDILCHDSNGQLVIIQLSVQEDDTMLLQGLQSLDYVDKFKAFLKATYNKHKIDDKEKPRLILIAPSFSDAVKRAVESMKGIRVDLYEWEYLKLGDHKGLRLQPIFAWKHFEKSKEKEEKTEKKHEPKAAKKKEEPREEPKPPAPPAVPETKEGPKFEPPKPEPFKAEPPKEEPKPPPAVPPKPLVEKPKEESKKKLKLF
;
A
#
# COMPACT_ATOMS: atom_id res chain seq x y z
N MET A 1 11.20 -5.98 -39.54
CA MET A 1 11.67 -5.17 -38.39
C MET A 1 10.42 -4.79 -37.63
N VAL A 2 10.26 -5.20 -36.37
CA VAL A 2 9.06 -4.85 -35.59
C VAL A 2 9.30 -3.47 -34.98
N SER A 3 8.40 -2.51 -35.22
CA SER A 3 8.47 -1.18 -34.63
C SER A 3 7.99 -1.21 -33.18
N ILE A 4 8.63 -0.42 -32.33
CA ILE A 4 8.18 -0.16 -30.95
C ILE A 4 7.58 1.24 -30.94
N GLU A 5 6.32 1.35 -30.52
CA GLU A 5 5.60 2.61 -30.39
C GLU A 5 5.27 2.87 -28.92
N LYS A 6 5.52 4.08 -28.42
CA LYS A 6 5.08 4.50 -27.08
C LYS A 6 3.65 5.02 -27.16
N LEU A 7 2.78 4.50 -26.31
CA LEU A 7 1.39 4.91 -26.18
C LEU A 7 1.25 5.87 -24.99
N SER A 8 0.39 6.89 -25.13
CA SER A 8 0.01 7.75 -24.02
C SER A 8 -1.11 7.09 -23.21
N ILE A 9 -1.07 7.29 -21.89
CA ILE A 9 -2.16 6.98 -20.98
C ILE A 9 -2.45 8.27 -20.22
N ASP A 10 -3.61 8.86 -20.46
CA ASP A 10 -4.02 10.12 -19.82
C ASP A 10 -5.00 9.86 -18.66
N SER A 11 -5.50 8.63 -18.54
CA SER A 11 -6.44 8.22 -17.51
C SER A 11 -5.71 7.55 -16.34
N HIS A 12 -5.78 8.18 -15.16
CA HIS A 12 -5.23 7.62 -13.93
C HIS A 12 -5.89 6.26 -13.59
N HIS A 13 -7.20 6.13 -13.81
CA HIS A 13 -7.91 4.87 -13.62
C HIS A 13 -7.44 3.77 -14.57
N GLU A 14 -7.13 4.10 -15.83
CA GLU A 14 -6.60 3.11 -16.79
C GLU A 14 -5.23 2.59 -16.33
N LEU A 15 -4.35 3.49 -15.89
CA LEU A 15 -3.04 3.12 -15.33
C LEU A 15 -3.19 2.24 -14.07
N GLU A 16 -4.09 2.60 -13.16
CA GLU A 16 -4.38 1.81 -11.96
C GLU A 16 -4.78 0.37 -12.31
N GLN A 17 -5.72 0.19 -13.24
CA GLN A 17 -6.16 -1.13 -13.65
C GLN A 17 -5.03 -1.95 -14.28
N MET A 18 -4.18 -1.31 -15.09
CA MET A 18 -3.02 -1.99 -15.67
C MET A 18 -2.02 -2.45 -14.59
N ILE A 19 -1.73 -1.59 -13.60
CA ILE A 19 -0.84 -1.93 -12.48
C ILE A 19 -1.44 -3.04 -11.60
N VAL A 20 -2.74 -3.00 -11.31
CA VAL A 20 -3.42 -4.04 -10.51
C VAL A 20 -3.40 -5.38 -11.23
N ASN A 21 -3.69 -5.41 -12.54
CA ASN A 21 -3.70 -6.63 -13.33
C ASN A 21 -2.31 -7.26 -13.45
N GLU A 22 -1.27 -6.44 -13.46
CA GLU A 22 0.12 -6.88 -13.62
C GLU A 22 0.97 -6.54 -12.37
N ILE A 23 0.38 -6.64 -11.18
CA ILE A 23 1.04 -6.21 -9.91
C ILE A 23 2.39 -6.92 -9.66
N GLY A 24 2.54 -8.14 -10.18
CA GLY A 24 3.78 -8.90 -10.12
C GLY A 24 4.94 -8.28 -10.91
N LEU A 25 4.69 -7.34 -11.83
CA LEU A 25 5.73 -6.55 -12.51
C LEU A 25 6.36 -5.51 -11.58
N VAL A 26 5.61 -5.00 -10.60
CA VAL A 26 6.12 -4.05 -9.61
C VAL A 26 7.05 -4.80 -8.65
N GLU A 27 6.53 -5.83 -8.00
CA GLU A 27 7.29 -6.69 -7.11
C GLU A 27 6.59 -8.04 -6.94
N LYS A 28 7.36 -9.14 -6.97
CA LYS A 28 6.83 -10.48 -6.77
C LYS A 28 6.29 -10.64 -5.34
N GLY A 29 5.10 -11.23 -5.22
CA GLY A 29 4.49 -11.53 -3.92
C GLY A 29 3.65 -10.40 -3.34
N LEU A 30 3.45 -9.30 -4.07
CA LEU A 30 2.45 -8.30 -3.73
C LEU A 30 1.04 -8.87 -3.91
N THR A 31 0.17 -8.60 -2.94
CA THR A 31 -1.26 -8.90 -3.00
C THR A 31 -2.04 -7.62 -2.72
N VAL A 32 -2.92 -7.25 -3.64
CA VAL A 32 -3.78 -6.06 -3.51
C VAL A 32 -4.83 -6.28 -2.43
N ILE A 33 -5.02 -5.28 -1.57
CA ILE A 33 -6.04 -5.23 -0.51
C ILE A 33 -7.22 -4.38 -0.97
N CYS A 34 -6.95 -3.14 -1.40
CA CYS A 34 -7.93 -2.21 -1.92
C CYS A 34 -7.25 -1.11 -2.75
N SER A 35 -8.06 -0.33 -3.47
CA SER A 35 -7.61 0.78 -4.32
C SER A 35 -8.52 1.98 -4.16
N ASN A 36 -8.02 3.16 -4.55
CA ASN A 36 -8.78 4.43 -4.59
C ASN A 36 -9.42 4.79 -3.24
N VAL A 37 -8.62 4.81 -2.16
CA VAL A 37 -9.08 5.13 -0.81
C VAL A 37 -8.82 6.61 -0.49
N PRO A 38 -9.85 7.44 -0.25
CA PRO A 38 -9.66 8.83 0.14
C PRO A 38 -8.96 8.94 1.50
N VAL A 39 -7.84 9.64 1.55
CA VAL A 39 -7.08 9.91 2.79
C VAL A 39 -7.46 11.27 3.36
N ASN A 40 -7.54 12.29 2.50
CA ASN A 40 -8.00 13.64 2.82
C ASN A 40 -8.54 14.31 1.56
N GLU A 41 -8.96 15.58 1.64
CA GLU A 41 -9.53 16.34 0.51
C GLU A 41 -8.65 16.41 -0.74
N LYS A 42 -7.33 16.24 -0.59
CA LYS A 42 -6.33 16.39 -1.67
C LYS A 42 -5.53 15.12 -1.96
N THR A 43 -5.78 14.04 -1.22
CA THR A 43 -4.97 12.82 -1.26
C THR A 43 -5.86 11.61 -1.29
N THR A 44 -5.61 10.79 -2.30
CA THR A 44 -6.17 9.45 -2.43
C THR A 44 -5.01 8.47 -2.41
N LEU A 45 -5.17 7.39 -1.65
CA LEU A 45 -4.29 6.24 -1.72
C LEU A 45 -4.72 5.41 -2.94
N ASP A 46 -3.85 5.32 -3.94
CA ASP A 46 -4.20 4.69 -5.22
C ASP A 46 -4.32 3.18 -5.08
N ILE A 47 -3.27 2.49 -4.60
CA ILE A 47 -3.33 1.04 -4.35
C ILE A 47 -2.69 0.71 -3.01
N LEU A 48 -3.42 -0.05 -2.18
CA LEU A 48 -2.92 -0.64 -0.95
C LEU A 48 -2.70 -2.14 -1.17
N CYS A 49 -1.47 -2.59 -0.91
CA CYS A 49 -1.05 -3.98 -1.00
C CYS A 49 -0.44 -4.45 0.33
N HIS A 50 -0.19 -5.74 0.41
CA HIS A 50 0.83 -6.30 1.31
C HIS A 50 1.82 -7.15 0.52
N ASP A 51 3.06 -7.24 0.99
CA ASP A 51 4.04 -8.16 0.43
C ASP A 51 3.91 -9.58 1.01
N SER A 52 4.83 -10.48 0.64
CA SER A 52 4.83 -11.87 1.09
C SER A 52 5.06 -12.02 2.60
N ASN A 53 5.67 -11.05 3.26
CA ASN A 53 5.87 -11.03 4.71
C ASN A 53 4.68 -10.40 5.43
N GLY A 54 3.85 -9.66 4.71
CA GLY A 54 2.68 -8.99 5.21
C GLY A 54 2.90 -7.53 5.57
N GLN A 55 4.08 -6.99 5.24
CA GLN A 55 4.33 -5.56 5.34
C GLN A 55 3.42 -4.83 4.35
N LEU A 56 2.73 -3.80 4.83
CA LEU A 56 1.86 -2.98 4.00
C LEU A 56 2.69 -2.17 2.98
N VAL A 57 2.21 -2.12 1.75
CA VAL A 57 2.86 -1.43 0.63
C VAL A 57 1.84 -0.51 0.00
N ILE A 58 2.16 0.77 -0.05
CA ILE A 58 1.36 1.79 -0.74
C ILE A 58 1.98 2.02 -2.09
N ILE A 59 1.17 1.99 -3.14
CA ILE A 59 1.58 2.37 -4.49
C ILE A 59 0.83 3.65 -4.84
N GLN A 60 1.56 4.70 -5.17
CA GLN A 60 1.03 5.96 -5.68
C GLN A 60 1.40 6.11 -7.16
N LEU A 61 0.43 6.46 -7.98
CA LEU A 61 0.52 6.50 -9.43
C LEU A 61 0.42 7.93 -9.95
N SER A 62 1.16 8.23 -11.00
CA SER A 62 0.97 9.44 -11.79
C SER A 62 1.04 9.13 -13.28
N VAL A 63 0.17 9.78 -14.07
CA VAL A 63 0.17 9.69 -15.54
C VAL A 63 1.17 10.67 -16.19
N GLN A 64 1.72 11.59 -15.40
CA GLN A 64 2.67 12.61 -15.82
C GLN A 64 3.75 12.82 -14.74
N GLU A 65 4.79 13.60 -15.04
CA GLU A 65 5.70 14.04 -13.99
C GLU A 65 4.94 14.96 -13.01
N ASP A 66 4.93 14.59 -11.72
CA ASP A 66 4.23 15.33 -10.67
C ASP A 66 4.99 15.27 -9.35
N ASP A 67 5.60 16.38 -8.96
CA ASP A 67 6.35 16.47 -7.69
C ASP A 67 5.48 16.34 -6.45
N THR A 68 4.17 16.63 -6.57
CA THR A 68 3.24 16.56 -5.43
C THR A 68 2.95 15.11 -5.03
N MET A 69 3.17 14.14 -5.93
CA MET A 69 2.93 12.72 -5.66
C MET A 69 3.74 12.18 -4.48
N LEU A 70 4.95 12.73 -4.25
CA LEU A 70 5.78 12.33 -3.12
C LEU A 70 5.12 12.74 -1.80
N LEU A 71 4.63 13.97 -1.71
CA LEU A 71 3.93 14.45 -0.52
C LEU A 71 2.63 13.68 -0.28
N GLN A 72 1.85 13.45 -1.33
CA GLN A 72 0.62 12.64 -1.27
C GLN A 72 0.92 11.20 -0.82
N GLY A 73 1.95 10.57 -1.38
CA GLY A 73 2.38 9.23 -0.97
C GLY A 73 2.83 9.17 0.50
N LEU A 74 3.54 10.20 1.00
CA LEU A 74 3.90 10.29 2.41
C LEU A 74 2.69 10.48 3.33
N GLN A 75 1.68 11.23 2.90
CA GLN A 75 0.41 11.38 3.63
C GLN A 75 -0.36 10.06 3.68
N SER A 76 -0.41 9.32 2.57
CA SER A 76 -0.97 7.97 2.52
C SER A 76 -0.21 7.00 3.45
N LEU A 77 1.12 7.12 3.54
CA LEU A 77 1.95 6.33 4.44
C LEU A 77 1.64 6.60 5.91
N ASP A 78 1.57 7.87 6.31
CA ASP A 78 1.20 8.26 7.67
C ASP A 78 -0.23 7.80 8.04
N TYR A 79 -1.17 7.91 7.10
CA TYR A 79 -2.53 7.40 7.29
C TYR A 79 -2.54 5.88 7.53
N VAL A 80 -1.91 5.11 6.65
CA VAL A 80 -1.86 3.64 6.78
C VAL A 80 -1.15 3.21 8.06
N ASP A 81 -0.04 3.85 8.44
CA ASP A 81 0.69 3.49 9.67
C ASP A 81 -0.16 3.71 10.93
N LYS A 82 -0.99 4.77 10.95
CA LYS A 82 -1.93 5.04 12.06
C LYS A 82 -3.06 4.02 12.15
N PHE A 83 -3.54 3.52 11.00
CA PHE A 83 -4.72 2.65 10.94
C PHE A 83 -4.40 1.16 10.70
N LYS A 84 -3.13 0.75 10.66
CA LYS A 84 -2.73 -0.64 10.34
C LYS A 84 -3.38 -1.74 11.20
N ALA A 85 -3.56 -1.51 12.51
CA ALA A 85 -4.25 -2.46 13.38
C ALA A 85 -5.72 -2.63 12.98
N PHE A 86 -6.37 -1.52 12.61
CA PHE A 86 -7.74 -1.54 12.10
C PHE A 86 -7.83 -2.17 10.71
N LEU A 87 -6.88 -1.89 9.82
CA LEU A 87 -6.79 -2.51 8.50
C LEU A 87 -6.65 -4.03 8.62
N LYS A 88 -5.80 -4.52 9.54
CA LYS A 88 -5.65 -5.96 9.83
C LYS A 88 -6.95 -6.60 10.31
N ALA A 89 -7.71 -5.92 11.17
CA ALA A 89 -9.00 -6.42 11.64
C ALA A 89 -10.06 -6.43 10.53
N THR A 90 -10.09 -5.39 9.69
CA THR A 90 -11.05 -5.22 8.59
C THR A 90 -10.78 -6.20 7.45
N TYR A 91 -9.51 -6.36 7.07
CA TYR A 91 -9.03 -7.19 5.97
C TYR A 91 -8.42 -8.50 6.49
N ASN A 92 -9.14 -9.21 7.35
CA ASN A 92 -8.65 -10.42 8.04
C ASN A 92 -8.25 -11.60 7.12
N LYS A 93 -8.65 -11.56 5.84
CA LYS A 93 -8.25 -12.53 4.82
C LYS A 93 -6.87 -12.24 4.22
N HIS A 94 -6.35 -11.04 4.44
CA HIS A 94 -5.05 -10.60 3.96
C HIS A 94 -3.99 -10.81 5.04
N LYS A 95 -2.76 -11.05 4.61
CA LYS A 95 -1.63 -11.25 5.52
C LYS A 95 -1.08 -9.89 5.92
N ILE A 96 -1.74 -9.17 6.82
CA ILE A 96 -1.28 -7.85 7.27
C ILE A 96 -0.48 -7.99 8.58
N ASP A 97 0.78 -7.55 8.55
CA ASP A 97 1.61 -7.35 9.74
C ASP A 97 1.55 -5.88 10.17
N ASP A 98 0.88 -5.64 11.30
CA ASP A 98 0.70 -4.33 11.91
C ASP A 98 1.88 -3.90 12.80
N LYS A 99 2.91 -4.73 12.95
CA LYS A 99 4.15 -4.36 13.66
C LYS A 99 5.16 -3.70 12.74
N GLU A 100 5.15 -4.10 11.47
CA GLU A 100 5.99 -3.52 10.44
C GLU A 100 5.51 -2.09 10.08
N LYS A 101 6.46 -1.28 9.61
CA LYS A 101 6.12 0.03 9.04
C LYS A 101 5.70 -0.15 7.58
N PRO A 102 4.65 0.54 7.11
CA PRO A 102 4.33 0.55 5.70
C PRO A 102 5.45 1.19 4.88
N ARG A 103 5.58 0.77 3.63
CA ARG A 103 6.52 1.34 2.65
C ARG A 103 5.78 1.90 1.44
N LEU A 104 6.46 2.77 0.70
CA LEU A 104 5.90 3.50 -0.43
C LEU A 104 6.59 3.08 -1.74
N ILE A 105 5.80 2.94 -2.79
CA ILE A 105 6.25 2.81 -4.16
C ILE A 105 5.60 3.94 -4.96
N LEU A 106 6.41 4.73 -5.65
CA LEU A 106 5.93 5.77 -6.56
C LEU A 106 6.13 5.27 -7.99
N ILE A 107 5.10 5.40 -8.82
CA ILE A 107 5.11 4.99 -10.22
C ILE A 107 4.65 6.16 -11.10
N ALA A 108 5.55 6.67 -11.94
CA ALA A 108 5.30 7.82 -12.82
C ALA A 108 5.99 7.62 -14.18
N PRO A 109 5.65 8.35 -15.26
CA PRO A 109 6.39 8.21 -16.52
C PRO A 109 7.83 8.78 -16.43
N SER A 110 8.05 9.74 -15.53
CA SER A 110 9.34 10.30 -15.15
C SER A 110 9.24 10.94 -13.77
N PHE A 111 10.40 11.21 -13.15
CA PHE A 111 10.48 12.00 -11.92
C PHE A 111 11.49 13.14 -12.08
N SER A 112 11.16 14.28 -11.49
CA SER A 112 12.08 15.41 -11.40
C SER A 112 13.32 15.07 -10.57
N ASP A 113 14.41 15.80 -10.80
CA ASP A 113 15.63 15.68 -10.00
C ASP A 113 15.38 16.02 -8.52
N ALA A 114 14.42 16.90 -8.24
CA ALA A 114 14.05 17.27 -6.87
C ALA A 114 13.47 16.08 -6.12
N VAL A 115 12.52 15.35 -6.72
CA VAL A 115 11.93 14.14 -6.13
C VAL A 115 12.99 13.05 -5.97
N LYS A 116 13.81 12.80 -7.00
CA LYS A 116 14.89 11.80 -6.96
C LYS A 116 15.85 12.06 -5.80
N ARG A 117 16.35 13.29 -5.66
CA ARG A 117 17.27 13.68 -4.56
C ARG A 117 16.60 13.66 -3.19
N ALA A 118 15.33 14.05 -3.10
CA ALA A 118 14.57 14.01 -1.86
C ALA A 118 14.46 12.57 -1.36
N VAL A 119 14.04 11.64 -2.22
CA VAL A 119 13.93 10.21 -1.88
C VAL A 119 15.28 9.61 -1.50
N GLU A 120 16.34 9.90 -2.25
CA GLU A 120 17.69 9.43 -1.95
C GLU A 120 18.19 9.91 -0.57
N SER A 121 17.77 11.10 -0.14
CA SER A 121 18.17 11.70 1.14
C SER A 121 17.31 11.25 2.33
N MET A 122 16.17 10.58 2.10
CA MET A 122 15.27 10.14 3.17
C MET A 122 15.87 8.97 3.96
N LYS A 123 15.77 9.04 5.29
CA LYS A 123 16.17 7.98 6.21
C LYS A 123 14.98 7.51 7.03
N GLY A 124 14.89 6.20 7.25
CA GLY A 124 13.87 5.60 8.11
C GLY A 124 12.50 5.39 7.45
N ILE A 125 12.35 5.72 6.17
CA ILE A 125 11.19 5.43 5.34
C ILE A 125 11.70 4.75 4.06
N ARG A 126 11.10 3.63 3.67
CA ARG A 126 11.39 2.97 2.39
C ARG A 126 10.47 3.54 1.32
N VAL A 127 11.06 4.21 0.34
CA VAL A 127 10.39 4.75 -0.84
C VAL A 127 11.09 4.21 -2.08
N ASP A 128 10.39 3.43 -2.89
CA ASP A 128 10.88 2.90 -4.16
C ASP A 128 10.29 3.75 -5.33
N LEU A 129 11.08 3.99 -6.38
CA LEU A 129 10.71 4.77 -7.57
C LEU A 129 10.74 3.88 -8.81
N TYR A 130 9.64 3.87 -9.57
CA TYR A 130 9.53 3.18 -10.86
C TYR A 130 9.06 4.13 -11.96
N GLU A 131 9.77 4.13 -13.08
CA GLU A 131 9.32 4.78 -14.30
C GLU A 131 8.49 3.82 -15.15
N TRP A 132 7.33 4.25 -15.66
CA TRP A 132 6.45 3.43 -16.49
C TRP A 132 6.42 3.90 -17.95
N GLU A 133 6.32 2.94 -18.86
CA GLU A 133 6.07 3.19 -20.28
C GLU A 133 5.05 2.19 -20.81
N TYR A 134 4.04 2.66 -21.55
CA TYR A 134 3.15 1.76 -22.27
C TYR A 134 3.61 1.62 -23.72
N LEU A 135 3.94 0.40 -24.12
CA LEU A 135 4.59 0.13 -25.39
C LEU A 135 3.71 -0.77 -26.25
N LYS A 136 3.71 -0.52 -27.56
CA LYS A 136 3.13 -1.39 -28.58
C LYS A 136 4.24 -1.98 -29.43
N LEU A 137 4.26 -3.30 -29.55
CA LEU A 137 5.20 -4.08 -30.36
C LEU A 137 4.38 -4.97 -31.30
N GLY A 138 4.25 -4.55 -32.56
CA GLY A 138 3.32 -5.18 -33.50
C GLY A 138 1.87 -5.06 -33.00
N ASP A 139 1.19 -6.19 -32.81
CA ASP A 139 -0.19 -6.24 -32.31
C ASP A 139 -0.28 -6.36 -30.78
N HIS A 140 0.86 -6.48 -30.09
CA HIS A 140 0.92 -6.61 -28.64
C HIS A 140 1.12 -5.25 -27.99
N LYS A 141 0.41 -5.00 -26.89
CA LYS A 141 0.65 -3.87 -25.99
C LYS A 141 1.12 -4.40 -24.64
N GLY A 142 1.98 -3.66 -23.96
CA GLY A 142 2.49 -4.07 -22.65
C GLY A 142 2.98 -2.89 -21.83
N LEU A 143 2.80 -3.00 -20.52
CA LEU A 143 3.34 -2.06 -19.55
C LEU A 143 4.78 -2.44 -19.22
N ARG A 144 5.70 -1.51 -19.38
CA ARG A 144 7.08 -1.63 -18.91
C ARG A 144 7.23 -0.81 -17.64
N LEU A 145 7.75 -1.44 -16.59
CA LEU A 145 8.15 -0.76 -15.35
C LEU A 145 9.67 -0.86 -15.20
N GLN A 146 10.32 0.28 -14.99
CA GLN A 146 11.76 0.38 -14.81
C GLN A 146 12.07 0.97 -13.42
N PRO A 147 12.76 0.23 -12.54
CA PRO A 147 13.17 0.78 -11.25
C PRO A 147 14.25 1.85 -11.45
N ILE A 148 14.06 3.01 -10.83
CA ILE A 148 15.08 4.07 -10.71
C ILE A 148 15.80 3.93 -9.38
N PHE A 149 15.01 3.74 -8.31
CA PHE A 149 15.49 3.43 -6.98
C PHE A 149 14.58 2.36 -6.42
N ALA A 150 15.06 1.12 -6.36
CA ALA A 150 14.30 0.02 -5.77
C ALA A 150 15.19 -0.70 -4.78
N TRP A 151 14.68 -0.86 -3.55
CA TRP A 151 15.34 -1.69 -2.57
C TRP A 151 15.44 -3.12 -3.10
N LYS A 152 16.67 -3.59 -3.32
CA LYS A 152 16.91 -4.96 -3.77
C LYS A 152 16.46 -5.90 -2.66
N HIS A 153 15.31 -6.56 -2.84
CA HIS A 153 15.01 -7.78 -2.12
C HIS A 153 16.16 -8.75 -2.39
N PHE A 154 17.05 -8.91 -1.42
CA PHE A 154 18.04 -9.97 -1.48
C PHE A 154 17.25 -11.26 -1.28
N GLU A 155 16.89 -11.93 -2.38
CA GLU A 155 16.54 -13.34 -2.34
C GLU A 155 17.77 -14.07 -1.79
N LYS A 156 17.84 -14.26 -0.47
CA LYS A 156 18.62 -15.35 0.12
C LYS A 156 17.87 -16.62 -0.25
N SER A 157 17.99 -17.04 -1.50
CA SER A 157 17.74 -18.42 -1.86
C SER A 157 18.69 -19.26 -1.01
N LYS A 158 18.09 -20.22 -0.29
CA LYS A 158 18.80 -21.25 0.45
C LYS A 158 19.59 -22.11 -0.54
N GLU A 159 20.79 -21.70 -0.89
CA GLU A 159 21.74 -22.52 -1.64
C GLU A 159 23.07 -22.56 -0.88
N LYS A 160 23.02 -23.11 0.34
CA LYS A 160 24.21 -23.58 1.06
C LYS A 160 23.85 -24.58 2.16
N GLU A 161 22.99 -25.54 1.83
CA GLU A 161 22.81 -26.74 2.65
C GLU A 161 22.68 -27.98 1.77
N GLU A 162 23.46 -28.06 0.69
CA GLU A 162 23.67 -29.32 -0.01
C GLU A 162 25.03 -29.31 -0.71
N LYS A 163 26.09 -29.54 0.07
CA LYS A 163 27.28 -30.21 -0.44
C LYS A 163 27.95 -31.02 0.66
N THR A 164 27.78 -32.32 0.49
CA THR A 164 28.67 -33.42 0.90
C THR A 164 28.65 -33.85 2.37
N GLU A 165 27.61 -34.62 2.71
CA GLU A 165 27.89 -35.95 3.24
C GLU A 165 28.70 -36.75 2.20
N LYS A 166 29.91 -37.19 2.57
CA LYS A 166 30.39 -38.54 2.25
C LYS A 166 31.55 -38.94 3.18
N LYS A 167 31.18 -39.76 4.16
CA LYS A 167 31.78 -41.07 4.44
C LYS A 167 33.11 -41.09 5.21
N HIS A 168 33.03 -41.33 6.52
CA HIS A 168 33.73 -42.47 7.14
C HIS A 168 33.18 -42.80 8.54
N GLU A 169 32.50 -43.95 8.63
CA GLU A 169 32.47 -44.84 9.79
C GLU A 169 32.55 -46.28 9.24
N PRO A 170 32.91 -47.33 10.01
CA PRO A 170 32.80 -47.43 11.47
C PRO A 170 33.97 -48.15 12.19
N LYS A 171 34.01 -48.07 13.53
CA LYS A 171 34.17 -49.27 14.42
C LYS A 171 34.03 -48.94 15.92
N ALA A 172 32.89 -49.40 16.46
CA ALA A 172 32.62 -50.02 17.76
C ALA A 172 33.65 -49.95 18.92
N ALA A 173 33.18 -49.56 20.11
CA ALA A 173 33.21 -50.40 21.32
C ALA A 173 32.34 -49.86 22.47
N LYS A 174 31.59 -50.78 23.10
CA LYS A 174 30.63 -50.67 24.22
C LYS A 174 31.22 -50.25 25.58
N LYS A 175 30.41 -49.57 26.42
CA LYS A 175 30.11 -49.79 27.87
C LYS A 175 29.55 -48.49 28.48
N LYS A 176 28.64 -48.41 29.46
CA LYS A 176 27.69 -49.28 30.19
C LYS A 176 26.90 -48.33 31.13
N GLU A 177 25.59 -48.55 31.28
CA GLU A 177 24.64 -48.01 32.31
C GLU A 177 25.22 -48.06 33.75
N GLU A 178 24.85 -47.31 34.81
CA GLU A 178 23.67 -46.55 35.33
C GLU A 178 24.09 -45.96 36.75
N PRO A 179 23.27 -45.44 37.71
CA PRO A 179 22.20 -44.40 37.75
C PRO A 179 22.29 -43.42 38.98
N ARG A 180 21.23 -42.60 39.21
CA ARG A 180 20.80 -41.81 40.42
C ARG A 180 21.33 -40.36 40.58
N GLU A 181 20.59 -39.36 41.08
CA GLU A 181 19.32 -39.28 41.83
C GLU A 181 18.72 -37.85 41.72
N GLU A 182 17.38 -37.73 41.61
CA GLU A 182 16.63 -36.48 41.85
C GLU A 182 16.35 -36.31 43.36
N PRO A 183 16.26 -35.08 43.90
CA PRO A 183 15.48 -34.82 45.09
C PRO A 183 14.30 -33.86 44.84
N LYS A 184 13.12 -34.29 45.29
CA LYS A 184 11.86 -33.53 45.44
C LYS A 184 11.93 -32.53 46.63
N PRO A 185 11.01 -31.54 46.71
CA PRO A 185 11.21 -30.30 47.47
C PRO A 185 10.73 -30.39 48.94
N PRO A 186 11.26 -29.53 49.84
CA PRO A 186 10.66 -29.31 51.16
C PRO A 186 9.68 -28.12 51.16
N ALA A 187 8.56 -28.29 51.88
CA ALA A 187 7.53 -27.28 52.17
C ALA A 187 7.83 -26.57 53.53
N PRO A 188 7.08 -25.54 53.97
CA PRO A 188 7.60 -24.21 54.32
C PRO A 188 7.66 -23.92 55.84
N PRO A 189 8.26 -22.79 56.25
CA PRO A 189 7.89 -22.12 57.50
C PRO A 189 7.45 -20.65 57.34
N ALA A 190 6.33 -20.36 58.02
CA ALA A 190 5.81 -19.13 58.66
C ALA A 190 6.10 -17.70 58.14
N VAL A 191 5.00 -16.95 58.09
CA VAL A 191 4.78 -15.50 57.79
C VAL A 191 5.46 -14.57 58.82
N PRO A 192 5.80 -13.32 58.44
CA PRO A 192 5.10 -12.21 59.08
C PRO A 192 4.66 -11.08 58.12
N GLU A 193 3.59 -10.42 58.55
CA GLU A 193 2.83 -9.35 57.90
C GLU A 193 3.67 -8.16 57.41
N THR A 194 3.34 -7.63 56.23
CA THR A 194 3.65 -6.23 55.87
C THR A 194 2.58 -5.63 54.95
N LYS A 195 1.82 -4.72 55.57
CA LYS A 195 1.08 -3.53 55.11
C LYS A 195 0.97 -3.18 53.61
N GLU A 196 -0.30 -2.97 53.24
CA GLU A 196 -0.92 -1.89 52.43
C GLU A 196 -0.50 -1.63 50.96
N GLY A 197 -1.50 -1.73 50.08
CA GLY A 197 -1.58 -1.06 48.77
C GLY A 197 -3.00 -1.17 48.19
N PRO A 198 -3.59 -0.11 47.59
CA PRO A 198 -5.05 0.02 47.45
C PRO A 198 -5.65 -0.84 46.34
N LYS A 199 -6.89 -1.28 46.60
CA LYS A 199 -7.79 -1.99 45.69
C LYS A 199 -8.25 -1.00 44.59
N PHE A 200 -7.81 -1.19 43.35
CA PHE A 200 -8.38 -0.46 42.21
C PHE A 200 -9.79 -0.99 41.95
N GLU A 201 -10.81 -0.16 42.24
CA GLU A 201 -12.16 -0.38 41.75
C GLU A 201 -12.24 0.05 40.27
N PRO A 202 -12.89 -0.74 39.39
CA PRO A 202 -13.12 -0.32 38.01
C PRO A 202 -14.12 0.86 37.98
N PRO A 203 -13.92 1.87 37.12
CA PRO A 203 -14.83 3.01 37.04
C PRO A 203 -16.22 2.56 36.56
N LYS A 204 -17.25 2.99 37.29
CA LYS A 204 -18.66 2.89 36.86
C LYS A 204 -18.85 3.65 35.53
N PRO A 205 -19.59 3.10 34.55
CA PRO A 205 -19.93 3.84 33.35
C PRO A 205 -20.89 4.98 33.70
N GLU A 206 -20.50 6.21 33.37
CA GLU A 206 -21.41 7.35 33.39
C GLU A 206 -22.49 7.18 32.31
N PRO A 207 -23.75 7.54 32.57
CA PRO A 207 -24.81 7.46 31.57
C PRO A 207 -24.55 8.48 30.45
N PHE A 208 -24.50 8.00 29.21
CA PHE A 208 -24.50 8.82 28.00
C PHE A 208 -25.65 9.83 28.06
N LYS A 209 -25.32 11.13 28.16
CA LYS A 209 -26.27 12.19 27.82
C LYS A 209 -26.50 12.12 26.32
N ALA A 210 -27.73 11.77 25.92
CA ALA A 210 -28.16 11.88 24.54
C ALA A 210 -28.09 13.35 24.10
N GLU A 211 -27.28 13.64 23.08
CA GLU A 211 -27.36 14.91 22.36
C GLU A 211 -28.70 14.99 21.61
N PRO A 212 -29.36 16.16 21.58
CA PRO A 212 -30.60 16.32 20.81
C PRO A 212 -30.32 16.16 19.30
N PRO A 213 -31.30 15.70 18.50
CA PRO A 213 -31.11 15.46 17.07
C PRO A 213 -30.69 16.74 16.35
N LYS A 214 -29.62 16.67 15.55
CA LYS A 214 -29.26 17.74 14.61
C LYS A 214 -30.36 17.88 13.57
N GLU A 215 -30.90 19.08 13.45
CA GLU A 215 -31.83 19.50 12.39
C GLU A 215 -31.19 19.27 11.01
N GLU A 216 -31.90 18.56 10.12
CA GLU A 216 -31.49 18.41 8.72
C GLU A 216 -31.51 19.78 8.01
N PRO A 217 -30.49 20.12 7.21
CA PRO A 217 -30.49 21.36 6.45
C PRO A 217 -31.57 21.30 5.35
N LYS A 218 -32.47 22.29 5.36
CA LYS A 218 -33.51 22.48 4.33
C LYS A 218 -32.88 22.62 2.94
N PRO A 219 -33.50 22.06 1.88
CA PRO A 219 -33.00 22.19 0.52
C PRO A 219 -33.01 23.66 0.06
N PRO A 220 -32.04 24.09 -0.77
CA PRO A 220 -31.97 25.47 -1.26
C PRO A 220 -33.16 25.79 -2.19
N PRO A 221 -33.60 27.06 -2.24
CA PRO A 221 -34.71 27.47 -3.11
C PRO A 221 -34.34 27.30 -4.59
N ALA A 222 -35.32 26.83 -5.37
CA ALA A 222 -35.20 26.60 -6.80
C ALA A 222 -34.83 27.90 -7.56
N VAL A 223 -33.75 27.85 -8.33
CA VAL A 223 -33.32 28.93 -9.23
C VAL A 223 -34.26 28.97 -10.44
N PRO A 224 -34.84 30.13 -10.82
CA PRO A 224 -35.68 30.23 -12.01
C PRO A 224 -34.84 30.06 -13.29
N PRO A 225 -35.40 29.45 -14.35
CA PRO A 225 -34.65 29.16 -15.58
C PRO A 225 -34.27 30.45 -16.31
N LYS A 226 -33.02 30.48 -16.82
CA LYS A 226 -32.49 31.56 -17.68
C LYS A 226 -33.19 31.56 -19.05
N PRO A 227 -33.41 32.73 -19.69
CA PRO A 227 -34.06 32.78 -21.01
C PRO A 227 -33.19 32.14 -22.10
N LEU A 228 -33.84 31.37 -22.98
CA LEU A 228 -33.26 30.82 -24.21
C LEU A 228 -32.79 31.95 -25.14
N VAL A 229 -31.51 31.93 -25.50
CA VAL A 229 -30.94 32.77 -26.55
C VAL A 229 -31.33 32.18 -27.90
N GLU A 230 -32.11 32.92 -28.68
CA GLU A 230 -32.48 32.58 -30.06
C GLU A 230 -31.25 32.55 -30.98
N LYS A 231 -31.11 31.48 -31.77
CA LYS A 231 -30.10 31.37 -32.82
C LYS A 231 -30.49 32.22 -34.04
N PRO A 232 -29.57 32.94 -34.70
CA PRO A 232 -29.88 33.70 -35.90
C PRO A 232 -30.25 32.80 -37.09
N LYS A 233 -31.25 33.24 -37.86
CA LYS A 233 -31.75 32.61 -39.09
C LYS A 233 -30.69 32.63 -40.20
N GLU A 234 -30.49 31.48 -40.83
CA GLU A 234 -29.66 31.30 -42.01
C GLU A 234 -30.37 31.88 -43.25
N GLU A 235 -29.78 32.91 -43.86
CA GLU A 235 -30.29 33.55 -45.07
C GLU A 235 -30.04 32.69 -46.31
N SER A 236 -31.13 32.40 -47.02
CA SER A 236 -31.18 31.67 -48.28
C SER A 236 -30.80 32.59 -49.45
N LYS A 237 -29.61 32.41 -50.02
CA LYS A 237 -29.23 33.05 -51.29
C LYS A 237 -29.88 32.33 -52.48
N LYS A 238 -30.90 32.97 -53.03
CA LYS A 238 -31.56 32.64 -54.30
C LYS A 238 -30.56 32.67 -55.46
N LYS A 239 -30.65 31.65 -56.32
CA LYS A 239 -30.10 31.63 -57.68
C LYS A 239 -30.79 32.71 -58.52
N LEU A 240 -30.01 33.54 -59.21
CA LEU A 240 -30.45 34.23 -60.43
C LEU A 240 -29.55 33.74 -61.58
N LYS A 241 -30.17 33.08 -62.56
CA LYS A 241 -29.67 33.00 -63.92
C LYS A 241 -30.24 34.21 -64.67
N LEU A 242 -29.42 34.91 -65.46
CA LEU A 242 -29.91 35.63 -66.64
C LEU A 242 -28.75 35.93 -67.60
N PHE A 243 -28.93 35.43 -68.83
CA PHE A 243 -28.26 35.64 -70.12
C PHE A 243 -26.73 35.45 -70.23
#